data_AF-A0A1U8P813-F1
#
_entry.id   AF-A0A1U8P813-F1
#
_cell.length_a   1.000
_cell.length_b   1.000
_cell.length_c   1.000
_cell.angle_alpha   90.00
_cell.angle_beta   90.00
_cell.angle_gamma   90.00
#
_symmetry.space_group_name_H-M   'P 1'
#
loop_
_entity.id
_entity.type
_entity.pdbx_description
1 polymer ?
#
loop_
_entity_poly.entity_id
_entity_poly.type
_entity_poly.pdbx_seq_one_letter_code
_entity_poly.pdbx_strand_id
1 'polypeptide(L)'
;MSGETPTQWSYWLPLAEWWYNSSFHSSIQLTPYEALYDQTPPTHVPYLVGATSVAVVDRSLQAREAARKLLHSCLKRAQTRMKHYADKHRSERNFRIGDLVYLRLQPYRQQSLRRVGAVAYTLRLPPDSRIHPTFNVSQLKKHVGAAPTQAELPMVDDQGVLPKEPVRILDRRMVKRGNSAATEVLVEWVNSFSEDATWEPLPIIQAKFPWILP
;
A
#
# COMPACT_ATOMS: atom_id res chain seq x y z
N MET A 1 13.70 -13.30 -17.04
CA MET A 1 13.00 -13.07 -18.33
C MET A 1 12.99 -11.60 -18.72
N SER A 2 12.25 -10.71 -18.06
CA SER A 2 12.24 -9.27 -18.36
C SER A 2 13.56 -8.54 -18.09
N GLY A 3 14.49 -9.11 -17.30
CA GLY A 3 15.83 -8.54 -17.08
C GLY A 3 16.99 -9.29 -17.77
N GLU A 4 16.82 -10.56 -18.10
CA GLU A 4 17.92 -11.40 -18.66
C GLU A 4 17.74 -11.68 -20.16
N THR A 5 16.49 -11.78 -20.63
CA THR A 5 16.12 -11.97 -22.05
C THR A 5 14.86 -11.15 -22.39
N PRO A 6 14.94 -9.81 -22.31
CA PRO A 6 13.78 -8.92 -22.34
C PRO A 6 12.98 -8.96 -23.64
N THR A 7 13.55 -9.41 -24.76
CA THR A 7 12.86 -9.52 -26.05
C THR A 7 12.12 -10.84 -26.24
N GLN A 8 12.41 -11.85 -25.40
CA GLN A 8 11.89 -13.20 -25.56
C GLN A 8 10.72 -13.52 -24.63
N TRP A 9 10.32 -12.60 -23.74
CA TRP A 9 9.33 -12.89 -22.70
C TRP A 9 7.99 -13.41 -23.24
N SER A 10 7.53 -12.87 -24.37
CA SER A 10 6.26 -13.26 -24.99
C SER A 10 6.28 -14.69 -25.50
N TYR A 11 7.43 -15.16 -26.03
CA TYR A 11 7.61 -16.53 -26.49
C TYR A 11 7.44 -17.55 -25.37
N TRP A 12 7.81 -17.19 -24.14
CA TRP A 12 7.75 -18.07 -22.98
C TRP A 12 6.49 -17.85 -22.12
N LEU A 13 5.60 -16.93 -22.50
CA LEU A 13 4.37 -16.64 -21.77
C LEU A 13 3.47 -17.88 -21.59
N PRO A 14 3.24 -18.72 -22.64
CA PRO A 14 2.43 -19.94 -22.46
C PRO A 14 3.04 -20.93 -21.45
N LEU A 15 4.37 -21.00 -21.38
CA LEU A 15 5.07 -21.84 -20.42
C LEU A 15 4.92 -21.30 -18.99
N ALA A 16 4.98 -19.99 -18.82
CA ALA A 16 4.77 -19.34 -17.53
C ALA A 16 3.33 -19.50 -17.03
N GLU A 17 2.34 -19.35 -17.92
CA GLU A 17 0.93 -19.58 -17.62
C GLU A 17 0.67 -21.04 -17.21
N TRP A 18 1.15 -22.00 -18.00
CA TRP A 18 1.04 -23.42 -17.67
C TRP A 18 1.66 -23.73 -16.30
N TRP A 19 2.85 -23.18 -16.03
CA TRP A 19 3.53 -23.35 -14.76
C TRP A 19 2.72 -22.77 -13.60
N TYR A 20 2.13 -21.58 -13.75
CA TYR A 20 1.28 -20.97 -12.73
C TYR A 20 0.03 -21.81 -12.45
N ASN A 21 -0.66 -22.28 -13.50
CA ASN A 21 -1.89 -23.04 -13.37
C ASN A 21 -1.67 -24.45 -12.79
N SER A 22 -0.50 -25.04 -13.01
CA SER A 22 -0.13 -26.37 -12.48
C SER A 22 0.64 -26.36 -11.16
N SER A 23 0.92 -25.17 -10.61
CA SER A 23 1.62 -25.03 -9.33
C SER A 23 0.65 -24.95 -8.15
N PHE A 24 1.04 -25.55 -7.03
CA PHE A 24 0.22 -25.55 -5.82
C PHE A 24 0.09 -24.15 -5.21
N HIS A 25 -1.14 -23.75 -4.89
CA HIS A 25 -1.43 -22.48 -4.22
C HIS A 25 -1.93 -22.72 -2.79
N SER A 26 -1.19 -22.22 -1.81
CA SER A 26 -1.51 -22.39 -0.39
C SER A 26 -2.81 -21.71 0.08
N SER A 27 -3.28 -20.68 -0.62
CA SER A 27 -4.54 -20.00 -0.28
C SER A 27 -5.78 -20.82 -0.61
N ILE A 28 -5.72 -21.64 -1.66
CA ILE A 28 -6.82 -22.50 -2.12
C ILE A 28 -6.59 -23.97 -1.80
N GLN A 29 -5.38 -24.34 -1.36
CA GLN A 29 -4.96 -25.73 -1.05
C GLN A 29 -5.02 -26.69 -2.24
N LEU A 30 -4.91 -26.17 -3.46
CA LEU A 30 -4.98 -26.89 -4.72
C LEU A 30 -4.32 -26.07 -5.85
N THR A 31 -4.12 -26.68 -7.01
CA THR A 31 -3.64 -25.96 -8.20
C THR A 31 -4.81 -25.24 -8.89
N PRO A 32 -4.61 -24.06 -9.51
CA PRO A 32 -5.68 -23.43 -10.30
C PRO A 32 -6.27 -24.32 -11.39
N TYR A 33 -5.46 -25.23 -11.96
CA TYR A 33 -5.92 -26.24 -12.90
C TYR A 33 -6.91 -27.22 -12.27
N GLU A 34 -6.58 -27.78 -11.10
CA GLU A 34 -7.50 -28.64 -10.34
C GLU A 34 -8.77 -27.88 -9.96
N ALA A 35 -8.65 -26.61 -9.55
CA ALA A 35 -9.80 -25.78 -9.18
C ALA A 35 -10.83 -25.63 -10.32
N LEU A 36 -10.34 -25.63 -11.55
CA LEU A 36 -11.13 -25.35 -12.74
C LEU A 36 -11.64 -26.62 -13.42
N TYR A 37 -10.84 -27.70 -13.40
CA TYR A 37 -11.08 -28.91 -14.16
C TYR A 37 -11.33 -30.16 -13.30
N ASP A 38 -11.17 -30.08 -11.97
CA ASP A 38 -11.24 -31.21 -11.03
C ASP A 38 -10.33 -32.38 -11.40
N GLN A 39 -9.21 -32.09 -12.07
CA GLN A 39 -8.22 -33.06 -12.51
C GLN A 39 -6.82 -32.62 -12.12
N THR A 40 -5.96 -33.58 -11.76
CA THR A 40 -4.55 -33.29 -11.48
C THR A 40 -3.85 -32.83 -12.78
N PRO A 41 -3.05 -31.76 -12.76
CA PRO A 41 -2.35 -31.30 -13.94
C PRO A 41 -1.37 -32.39 -14.46
N PRO A 42 -1.22 -32.53 -15.79
CA PRO A 42 -0.25 -33.44 -16.40
C PRO A 42 1.15 -33.25 -15.82
N THR A 43 1.75 -34.33 -15.33
CA THR A 43 3.10 -34.29 -14.74
C THR A 43 4.14 -34.02 -15.83
N HIS A 44 4.98 -33.00 -15.64
CA HIS A 44 6.06 -32.69 -16.58
C HIS A 44 7.21 -33.69 -16.45
N VAL A 45 7.48 -34.45 -17.51
CA VAL A 45 8.64 -35.34 -17.59
C VAL A 45 9.85 -34.55 -18.14
N PRO A 46 10.98 -34.47 -17.41
CA PRO A 46 12.17 -33.76 -17.90
C PRO A 46 12.72 -34.43 -19.16
N TYR A 47 13.08 -33.62 -20.15
CA TYR A 47 13.69 -34.12 -21.38
C TYR A 47 15.12 -34.63 -21.12
N LEU A 48 15.44 -35.82 -21.65
CA LEU A 48 16.78 -36.39 -21.65
C LEU A 48 17.48 -36.04 -22.98
N VAL A 49 18.69 -35.50 -22.91
CA VAL A 49 19.48 -35.13 -24.10
C VAL A 49 19.68 -36.34 -25.01
N GLY A 50 19.36 -36.20 -26.30
CA GLY A 50 19.47 -37.29 -27.27
C GLY A 50 18.29 -38.28 -27.27
N ALA A 51 17.24 -38.05 -26.48
CA ALA A 51 16.05 -38.90 -26.50
C ALA A 51 15.21 -38.74 -27.79
N THR A 52 15.45 -37.68 -28.57
CA THR A 52 14.85 -37.52 -29.90
C THR A 52 15.92 -37.61 -30.99
N SER A 53 15.60 -38.33 -32.07
CA SER A 53 16.47 -38.46 -33.25
C SER A 53 16.50 -37.19 -34.10
N VAL A 54 15.58 -36.25 -33.87
CA VAL A 54 15.43 -35.02 -34.66
C VAL A 54 16.15 -33.86 -33.97
N ALA A 55 17.26 -33.39 -34.55
CA ALA A 55 18.13 -32.36 -33.98
C ALA A 55 17.44 -31.00 -33.69
N VAL A 56 16.37 -30.66 -34.42
CA VAL A 56 15.59 -29.44 -34.15
C VAL A 56 14.77 -29.58 -32.87
N VAL A 57 14.18 -30.76 -32.65
CA VAL A 57 13.37 -31.07 -31.48
C VAL A 57 14.24 -31.18 -30.24
N ASP A 58 15.40 -31.83 -30.35
CA ASP A 58 16.38 -31.92 -29.26
C ASP A 58 16.83 -30.53 -28.78
N ARG A 59 17.18 -29.63 -29.71
CA ARG A 59 17.53 -28.24 -29.39
C ARG A 59 16.38 -27.46 -28.76
N SER A 60 15.16 -27.62 -29.23
CA SER A 60 14.00 -26.88 -28.69
C SER A 60 13.63 -27.35 -27.28
N LEU A 61 13.68 -28.65 -27.01
CA LEU A 61 13.40 -29.22 -25.69
C LEU A 61 14.48 -28.84 -24.67
N GLN A 62 15.75 -28.81 -25.07
CA GLN A 62 16.84 -28.29 -24.23
C GLN A 62 16.65 -26.80 -23.90
N ALA A 63 16.28 -25.98 -24.89
CA ALA A 63 15.99 -24.57 -24.68
C ALA A 63 14.82 -24.36 -23.71
N ARG A 64 13.76 -25.16 -23.82
CA ARG A 64 12.61 -25.14 -22.90
C ARG A 64 13.00 -25.49 -21.47
N GLU A 65 13.84 -26.49 -21.29
CA GLU A 65 14.32 -26.90 -19.95
C GLU A 65 15.21 -25.82 -19.31
N ALA A 66 16.05 -25.15 -20.10
CA ALA A 66 16.81 -24.00 -19.64
C ALA A 66 15.90 -22.82 -19.23
N ALA A 67 14.89 -22.49 -20.06
CA ALA A 67 13.93 -21.44 -19.77
C ALA A 67 13.12 -21.73 -18.49
N ARG A 68 12.72 -22.99 -18.27
CA ARG A 68 12.02 -23.43 -17.05
C ARG A 68 12.85 -23.19 -15.79
N LYS A 69 14.14 -23.58 -15.81
CA LYS A 69 15.06 -23.33 -14.68
C LYS A 69 15.21 -21.84 -14.40
N LEU A 70 15.34 -21.03 -15.45
CA LEU A 70 15.43 -19.58 -15.34
C LEU A 70 14.14 -18.95 -14.79
N LEU A 71 12.97 -19.40 -15.22
CA LEU A 71 11.67 -18.95 -14.71
C LEU A 71 11.56 -19.22 -13.21
N HIS A 72 11.91 -20.42 -12.78
CA HIS A 72 11.87 -20.81 -11.38
C HIS A 72 12.80 -19.94 -10.50
N SER A 73 14.02 -19.67 -10.96
CA SER A 73 14.96 -18.80 -10.23
C SER A 73 14.47 -17.35 -10.17
N CYS A 74 13.95 -16.82 -11.28
CA CYS A 74 13.39 -15.47 -11.36
C CYS A 74 12.20 -15.31 -10.40
N LEU A 75 11.28 -16.26 -10.36
CA LEU A 75 10.12 -16.19 -9.49
C LEU A 75 10.51 -16.26 -8.02
N LYS A 76 11.40 -17.19 -7.65
CA LYS A 76 11.90 -17.31 -6.27
C LYS A 76 12.55 -16.00 -5.82
N ARG A 77 13.35 -15.37 -6.69
CA ARG A 77 13.95 -14.05 -6.45
C ARG A 77 12.90 -12.95 -6.29
N ALA A 78 11.86 -12.95 -7.13
CA ALA A 78 10.76 -11.99 -7.03
C ALA A 78 9.98 -12.16 -5.72
N GLN A 79 9.64 -13.39 -5.33
CA GLN A 79 8.96 -13.70 -4.06
C GLN A 79 9.78 -13.23 -2.86
N THR A 80 11.08 -13.55 -2.81
CA THR A 80 11.98 -13.10 -1.74
C THR A 80 12.05 -11.57 -1.67
N ARG A 81 12.14 -10.90 -2.83
CA ARG A 81 12.18 -9.44 -2.91
C ARG A 81 10.87 -8.82 -2.42
N MET A 82 9.73 -9.32 -2.88
CA MET A 82 8.40 -8.86 -2.45
C MET A 82 8.23 -9.04 -0.93
N LYS A 83 8.61 -10.21 -0.40
CA LYS A 83 8.60 -10.49 1.03
C LYS A 83 9.47 -9.50 1.80
N HIS A 84 10.72 -9.30 1.37
CA HIS A 84 11.63 -8.36 2.01
C HIS A 84 11.06 -6.93 2.07
N TYR A 85 10.53 -6.40 0.95
CA TYR A 85 9.93 -5.07 0.95
C TYR A 85 8.66 -4.97 1.79
N ALA A 86 7.82 -6.01 1.77
CA ALA A 86 6.61 -6.05 2.59
C ALA A 86 6.95 -6.09 4.08
N ASP A 87 7.91 -6.93 4.48
CA ASP A 87 8.31 -7.11 5.87
C ASP A 87 9.11 -5.90 6.39
N LYS A 88 9.90 -5.23 5.55
CA LYS A 88 10.71 -4.04 5.93
C LYS A 88 9.88 -2.92 6.58
N HIS A 89 8.64 -2.73 6.15
CA HIS A 89 7.74 -1.70 6.68
C HIS A 89 6.64 -2.23 7.59
N ARG A 90 6.59 -3.56 7.81
CA ARG A 90 5.69 -4.14 8.80
C ARG A 90 6.26 -3.96 10.19
N SER A 91 5.40 -3.50 11.08
CA SER A 91 5.65 -3.51 12.51
C SER A 91 4.49 -4.27 13.14
N GLU A 92 4.79 -5.20 14.04
CA GLU A 92 3.75 -5.87 14.83
C GLU A 92 3.03 -4.81 15.67
N ARG A 93 1.75 -4.56 15.35
CA ARG A 93 0.90 -3.59 16.02
C ARG A 93 -0.22 -4.34 16.72
N ASN A 94 -0.22 -4.30 18.04
CA ASN A 94 -1.30 -4.86 18.85
C ASN A 94 -1.87 -3.75 19.72
N PHE A 95 -3.19 -3.64 19.73
CA PHE A 95 -3.91 -2.65 20.53
C PHE A 95 -4.86 -3.36 21.51
N ARG A 96 -4.99 -2.81 22.72
CA ARG A 96 -5.95 -3.31 23.71
C ARG A 96 -7.30 -2.63 23.47
N ILE A 97 -8.38 -3.32 23.83
CA ILE A 97 -9.72 -2.74 23.83
C ILE A 97 -9.70 -1.53 24.77
N GLY A 98 -10.13 -0.37 24.27
CA GLY A 98 -10.08 0.91 24.98
C GLY A 98 -8.84 1.78 24.71
N ASP A 99 -7.81 1.27 24.01
CA ASP A 99 -6.69 2.11 23.58
C ASP A 99 -7.19 3.23 22.66
N LEU A 100 -6.65 4.44 22.83
CA LEU A 100 -6.84 5.55 21.91
C LEU A 100 -5.94 5.36 20.70
N VAL A 101 -6.52 5.42 19.50
CA VAL A 101 -5.78 5.30 18.25
C VAL A 101 -6.18 6.38 17.25
N TYR A 102 -5.24 6.72 16.40
CA TYR A 102 -5.43 7.58 15.24
C TYR A 102 -5.58 6.74 13.98
N LEU A 103 -6.56 7.06 13.16
CA LEU A 103 -6.68 6.53 11.82
C LEU A 103 -5.76 7.35 10.89
N ARG A 104 -4.98 6.69 10.04
CA ARG A 104 -4.06 7.34 9.08
C ARG A 104 -4.79 8.07 7.94
N LEU A 105 -6.11 7.93 7.85
CA LEU A 105 -6.98 8.66 6.93
C LEU A 105 -7.31 10.02 7.56
N GLN A 106 -6.39 11.00 7.44
CA GLN A 106 -6.57 12.38 7.94
C GLN A 106 -6.83 12.52 9.46
N PRO A 107 -6.68 13.72 10.08
CA PRO A 107 -6.55 13.83 11.53
C PRO A 107 -7.92 13.69 12.21
N TYR A 108 -8.33 12.44 12.47
CA TYR A 108 -9.48 12.16 13.32
C TYR A 108 -9.03 11.35 14.54
N ARG A 109 -9.40 11.86 15.72
CA ARG A 109 -9.34 11.16 17.01
C ARG A 109 -10.53 10.22 17.09
N GLN A 110 -10.31 8.94 17.33
CA GLN A 110 -11.43 8.00 17.48
C GLN A 110 -11.22 7.14 18.73
N GLN A 111 -12.24 7.16 19.59
CA GLN A 111 -12.21 6.50 20.89
C GLN A 111 -12.70 5.07 20.76
N SER A 112 -12.01 4.17 21.45
CA SER A 112 -12.34 2.76 21.67
C SER A 112 -12.29 1.84 20.44
N LEU A 113 -11.41 0.84 20.58
CA LEU A 113 -11.20 -0.28 19.66
C LEU A 113 -12.01 -1.49 20.12
N ARG A 114 -12.78 -2.10 19.21
CA ARG A 114 -13.21 -3.50 19.32
C ARG A 114 -12.37 -4.34 18.36
N ARG A 115 -11.74 -5.41 18.85
CA ARG A 115 -10.96 -6.32 18.00
C ARG A 115 -11.91 -7.26 17.25
N VAL A 116 -11.79 -7.30 15.92
CA VAL A 116 -12.56 -8.20 15.04
C VAL A 116 -11.73 -9.40 14.61
N GLY A 117 -10.42 -9.20 14.42
CA GLY A 117 -9.48 -10.26 14.07
C GLY A 117 -8.04 -9.91 14.44
N ALA A 118 -7.07 -10.68 13.96
CA ALA A 118 -5.65 -10.43 14.23
C ALA A 118 -5.17 -9.08 13.65
N VAL A 119 -5.67 -8.71 12.48
CA VAL A 119 -5.20 -7.54 11.69
C VAL A 119 -6.33 -6.51 11.49
N ALA A 120 -7.50 -6.69 12.11
CA ALA A 120 -8.68 -5.86 11.88
C ALA A 120 -9.34 -5.42 13.19
N TYR A 121 -9.64 -4.11 13.28
CA TYR A 121 -10.25 -3.48 14.45
C TYR A 121 -11.42 -2.59 14.01
N THR A 122 -12.50 -2.63 14.77
CA THR A 122 -13.64 -1.71 14.62
C THR A 122 -13.46 -0.52 15.54
N LEU A 123 -13.61 0.68 14.99
CA LEU A 123 -13.58 1.94 15.71
C LEU A 123 -15.01 2.40 16.02
N ARG A 124 -15.20 3.08 17.15
CA ARG A 124 -16.46 3.75 17.43
C ARG A 124 -16.50 5.05 16.63
N LEU A 125 -17.23 5.02 15.52
CA LEU A 125 -17.53 6.18 14.70
C LEU A 125 -18.86 6.82 15.14
N PRO A 126 -19.04 8.14 14.98
CA PRO A 126 -20.35 8.78 15.11
C PRO A 126 -21.37 8.21 14.12
N PRO A 127 -22.66 8.28 14.45
CA PRO A 127 -23.72 7.71 13.61
C PRO A 127 -23.80 8.33 12.22
N ASP A 128 -23.38 9.59 12.06
CA ASP A 128 -23.37 10.31 10.77
C ASP A 128 -22.18 9.94 9.87
N SER A 129 -21.31 9.03 10.32
CA SER A 129 -20.12 8.65 9.58
C SER A 129 -20.47 7.83 8.34
N ARG A 130 -20.05 8.31 7.16
CA ARG A 130 -20.23 7.63 5.88
C ARG A 130 -19.17 6.55 5.59
N ILE A 131 -18.21 6.34 6.48
CA ILE A 131 -17.15 5.34 6.32
C ILE A 131 -17.42 4.10 7.18
N HIS A 132 -17.04 2.93 6.67
CA HIS A 132 -17.21 1.68 7.39
C HIS A 132 -16.30 1.64 8.64
N PRO A 133 -16.77 1.19 9.82
CA PRO A 133 -16.04 1.31 11.07
C PRO A 133 -14.89 0.30 11.27
N THR A 134 -14.78 -0.71 10.40
CA THR A 134 -13.72 -1.74 10.50
C THR A 134 -12.53 -1.40 9.61
N PHE A 135 -11.35 -1.31 10.22
CA PHE A 135 -10.10 -0.91 9.57
C PHE A 135 -8.99 -1.95 9.79
N ASN A 136 -8.02 -1.95 8.86
CA ASN A 136 -6.81 -2.75 9.01
C ASN A 136 -5.85 -2.09 10.02
N VAL A 137 -5.19 -2.89 10.84
CA VAL A 137 -4.24 -2.44 11.88
C VAL A 137 -3.11 -1.54 11.33
N SER A 138 -2.74 -1.69 10.06
CA SER A 138 -1.74 -0.86 9.38
C SER A 138 -2.17 0.60 9.18
N GLN A 139 -3.49 0.85 9.17
CA GLN A 139 -4.10 2.16 9.08
C GLN A 139 -4.22 2.83 10.47
N LEU A 140 -3.90 2.14 11.56
CA LEU A 140 -4.01 2.66 12.92
C LEU A 140 -2.64 3.04 13.50
N LYS A 141 -2.59 4.13 14.27
CA LYS A 141 -1.44 4.56 15.08
C LYS A 141 -1.86 4.68 16.54
N LYS A 142 -1.03 4.22 17.48
CA LYS A 142 -1.30 4.39 18.90
C LYS A 142 -1.21 5.86 19.30
N HIS A 143 -2.18 6.35 20.07
CA HIS A 143 -2.07 7.64 20.74
C HIS A 143 -1.12 7.52 21.94
N VAL A 144 -0.16 8.44 22.07
CA VAL A 144 0.77 8.52 23.22
C VAL A 144 0.67 9.93 23.79
N GLY A 145 0.35 10.06 25.08
CA GLY A 145 0.14 11.35 25.77
C GLY A 145 -1.25 11.50 26.39
N ALA A 146 -1.49 12.59 27.12
CA ALA A 146 -2.82 12.96 27.61
C ALA A 146 -3.75 13.18 26.40
N ALA A 147 -5.04 12.84 26.51
CA ALA A 147 -5.97 13.01 25.40
C ALA A 147 -6.37 14.49 25.26
N PRO A 148 -6.09 15.16 24.13
CA PRO A 148 -6.74 16.43 23.80
C PRO A 148 -8.27 16.32 23.82
N THR A 149 -8.89 17.39 24.31
CA THR A 149 -10.31 17.55 24.60
C THR A 149 -11.22 17.63 23.36
N GLN A 150 -10.70 17.57 22.14
CA GLN A 150 -11.56 17.55 20.95
C GLN A 150 -12.28 16.20 20.82
N ALA A 151 -13.51 16.16 21.35
CA ALA A 151 -14.45 15.05 21.27
C ALA A 151 -15.33 15.11 20.00
N GLU A 152 -15.41 16.27 19.36
CA GLU A 152 -16.28 16.51 18.21
C GLU A 152 -15.53 16.28 16.91
N LEU A 153 -16.15 15.51 16.00
CA LEU A 153 -15.65 15.39 14.65
C LEU A 153 -15.75 16.75 13.97
N PRO A 154 -14.74 17.13 13.20
CA PRO A 154 -14.78 18.36 12.45
C PRO A 154 -15.87 18.32 11.36
N MET A 155 -16.57 19.44 11.20
CA MET A 155 -17.59 19.59 10.16
C MET A 155 -16.95 19.43 8.78
N VAL A 156 -17.60 18.60 7.95
CA VAL A 156 -17.19 18.28 6.59
C VAL A 156 -18.18 18.96 5.64
N ASP A 157 -17.71 19.42 4.48
CA ASP A 157 -18.59 20.00 3.45
C ASP A 157 -19.51 18.94 2.81
N ASP A 158 -20.45 19.39 1.96
CA ASP A 158 -21.44 18.52 1.29
C ASP A 158 -20.80 17.41 0.42
N GLN A 159 -19.50 17.54 0.08
CA GLN A 159 -18.74 16.56 -0.70
C GLN A 159 -17.92 15.59 0.16
N GLY A 160 -17.99 15.69 1.49
CA GLY A 160 -17.18 14.82 2.34
C GLY A 160 -15.72 15.28 2.46
N VAL A 161 -15.40 16.52 2.06
CA VAL A 161 -14.07 17.11 2.16
C VAL A 161 -14.01 18.03 3.38
N LEU A 162 -12.95 17.87 4.17
CA LEU A 162 -12.67 18.82 5.26
C LEU A 162 -12.29 20.16 4.65
N PRO A 163 -12.98 21.27 5.00
CA PRO A 163 -12.54 22.58 4.58
C PRO A 163 -11.17 22.85 5.18
N LYS A 164 -10.14 22.89 4.33
CA LYS A 164 -8.76 23.23 4.73
C LYS A 164 -8.66 24.75 4.87
N GLU A 165 -9.36 25.28 5.86
CA GLU A 165 -9.41 26.71 6.18
C GLU A 165 -8.33 27.06 7.19
N PRO A 166 -7.65 28.21 7.06
CA PRO A 166 -6.61 28.60 8.00
C PRO A 166 -7.22 29.30 9.22
N VAL A 167 -6.84 28.87 10.43
CA VAL A 167 -7.29 29.43 11.72
C VAL A 167 -6.48 30.68 12.06
N ARG A 168 -5.15 30.55 12.04
CA ARG A 168 -4.21 31.62 12.35
C ARG A 168 -2.83 31.33 11.79
N ILE A 169 -2.03 32.39 11.69
CA ILE A 169 -0.61 32.31 11.37
C ILE A 169 0.17 32.19 12.69
N LEU A 170 0.95 31.12 12.82
CA LEU A 170 1.76 30.86 14.01
C LEU A 170 3.14 31.50 13.91
N ASP A 171 3.70 31.57 12.70
CA ASP A 171 5.05 32.07 12.48
C ASP A 171 5.25 32.53 11.02
N ARG A 172 6.33 33.27 10.75
CA ARG A 172 6.74 33.74 9.42
C ARG A 172 8.23 33.54 9.19
N ARG A 173 8.61 33.14 7.99
CA ARG A 173 10.01 33.00 7.58
C ARG A 173 10.25 33.48 6.17
N MET A 174 11.47 33.97 5.90
CA MET A 174 11.93 34.22 4.53
C MET A 174 12.73 33.02 4.03
N VAL A 175 12.39 32.53 2.84
CA VAL A 175 13.08 31.43 2.17
C VAL A 175 13.56 31.89 0.80
N LYS A 176 14.78 31.51 0.42
CA LYS A 176 15.28 31.75 -0.94
C LYS A 176 14.64 30.73 -1.89
N ARG A 177 13.75 31.17 -2.77
CA ARG A 177 13.20 30.35 -3.87
C ARG A 177 13.80 30.85 -5.19
N GLY A 178 14.76 30.10 -5.73
CA GLY A 178 15.50 30.52 -6.92
C GLY A 178 16.39 31.73 -6.65
N ASN A 179 16.25 32.77 -7.48
CA ASN A 179 17.05 34.01 -7.38
C ASN A 179 16.36 35.13 -6.56
N SER A 180 15.28 34.82 -5.84
CA SER A 180 14.50 35.80 -5.10
C SER A 180 14.13 35.31 -3.69
N ALA A 181 13.92 36.25 -2.76
CA ALA A 181 13.41 35.97 -1.43
C ALA A 181 11.88 35.84 -1.48
N ALA A 182 11.35 34.76 -0.90
CA ALA A 182 9.92 34.50 -0.77
C ALA A 182 9.54 34.42 0.72
N THR A 183 8.39 34.98 1.08
CA THR A 183 7.86 34.92 2.44
C THR A 183 6.90 33.74 2.57
N GLU A 184 7.17 32.87 3.54
CA GLU A 184 6.29 31.76 3.92
C GLU A 184 5.74 32.02 5.33
N VAL A 185 4.48 31.63 5.54
CA VAL A 185 3.81 31.70 6.84
C VAL A 185 3.46 30.29 7.30
N LEU A 186 3.62 30.04 8.60
CA LEU A 186 3.25 28.79 9.23
C LEU A 186 1.76 28.87 9.58
N VAL A 187 0.94 28.13 8.86
CA VAL A 187 -0.51 28.20 8.94
C VAL A 187 -1.03 27.05 9.80
N GLU A 188 -1.75 27.39 10.87
CA GLU A 188 -2.58 26.44 11.62
C GLU A 188 -3.90 26.26 10.89
N TRP A 189 -4.28 25.02 10.59
CA TRP A 189 -5.50 24.71 9.85
C TRP A 189 -6.64 24.31 10.77
N VAL A 190 -7.87 24.60 10.35
CA VAL A 190 -9.08 24.13 11.01
C VAL A 190 -9.00 22.61 11.06
N ASN A 191 -9.24 22.03 12.23
CA ASN A 191 -9.22 20.59 12.47
C ASN A 191 -7.83 19.93 12.37
N SER A 192 -6.76 20.70 12.57
CA SER A 192 -5.39 20.21 12.72
C SER A 192 -4.82 20.58 14.09
N PHE A 193 -3.78 19.87 14.53
CA PHE A 193 -3.01 20.31 15.71
C PHE A 193 -2.05 21.42 15.32
N SER A 194 -1.66 22.26 16.28
CA SER A 194 -0.61 23.28 16.06
C SER A 194 0.71 22.68 15.57
N GLU A 195 0.99 21.41 15.90
CA GLU A 195 2.16 20.65 15.44
C GLU A 195 2.08 20.23 13.96
N ASP A 196 0.87 20.13 13.40
CA ASP A 196 0.61 19.77 11.99
C ASP A 196 0.54 21.01 11.08
N ALA A 197 0.89 22.19 11.60
CA ALA A 197 0.91 23.43 10.83
C ALA A 197 1.89 23.32 9.64
N THR A 198 1.48 23.85 8.49
CA THR A 198 2.30 23.79 7.26
C THR A 198 2.81 25.16 6.86
N TRP A 199 4.03 25.20 6.33
CA TRP A 199 4.60 26.40 5.74
C TRP A 199 4.02 26.63 4.35
N GLU A 200 3.31 27.73 4.18
CA GLU A 200 2.64 28.08 2.93
C GLU A 200 3.12 29.44 2.43
N PRO A 201 3.24 29.66 1.11
CA PRO A 201 3.63 30.95 0.55
C PRO A 201 2.58 32.02 0.88
N LEU A 202 3.02 33.13 1.49
CA LEU A 202 2.13 34.22 1.93
C LEU A 202 1.21 34.74 0.80
N PRO A 203 1.69 34.96 -0.46
CA PRO A 203 0.83 35.43 -1.53
C PRO A 203 -0.31 34.46 -1.89
N ILE A 204 -0.07 33.15 -1.77
CA ILE A 204 -1.07 32.12 -2.07
C ILE A 204 -2.13 32.09 -0.99
N ILE A 205 -1.72 32.16 0.28
CA ILE A 205 -2.63 32.18 1.42
C ILE A 205 -3.48 33.45 1.43
N GLN A 206 -2.90 34.62 1.18
CA GLN A 206 -3.65 35.87 1.09
C GLN A 206 -4.63 35.90 -0.09
N ALA A 207 -4.25 35.33 -1.24
CA ALA A 207 -5.15 35.25 -2.39
C ALA A 207 -6.32 34.29 -2.15
N LYS A 208 -6.08 33.17 -1.45
CA LYS A 208 -7.10 32.15 -1.18
C LYS A 208 -7.97 32.47 0.05
N PHE A 209 -7.42 33.15 1.03
CA PHE A 209 -8.04 33.45 2.32
C PHE A 209 -7.77 34.92 2.72
N PRO A 210 -8.41 35.90 2.07
CA PRO A 210 -8.09 37.32 2.24
C PRO A 210 -8.40 37.88 3.64
N TRP A 211 -9.18 37.15 4.46
CA TRP A 211 -9.49 37.52 5.84
C TRP A 211 -8.40 37.16 6.85
N ILE A 212 -7.42 36.31 6.49
CA ILE A 212 -6.33 35.97 7.40
C ILE A 212 -5.27 37.06 7.38
N LEU A 213 -5.10 37.74 8.51
CA LEU A 213 -4.15 38.84 8.65
C LEU A 213 -2.72 38.29 8.82
N PRO A 214 -1.72 38.85 8.11
CA PRO A 214 -0.31 38.45 8.19
C PRO A 214 0.41 38.89 9.47
#